data_AF-A0A8T7F6T1-F1
#
_entry.id   AF-A0A8T7F6T1-F1
#
_cell.length_a   1.000
_cell.length_b   1.000
_cell.length_c   1.000
_cell.angle_alpha   90.00
_cell.angle_beta   90.00
_cell.angle_gamma   90.00
#
_symmetry.space_group_name_H-M   'P 1'
#
loop_
_entity.id
_entity.type
_entity.pdbx_description
1 polymer ?
#
loop_
_entity_poly.entity_id
_entity_poly.type
_entity_poly.pdbx_seq_one_letter_code
_entity_poly.pdbx_strand_id
1 'polypeptide(L)'
;MDTQSEAYQKAKKRVKDIKEFWSHLAWYIGICILLTIIDLVTGDGIDWAYFVYFFWGIGVVAHAYNVYGAERFFGKDWEERKIQELMAKDMPEKPKRKIDA
;
A
#
# COMPACT_ATOMS: atom_id res chain seq x y z
N MET A 1 18.54 -23.69 -0.64
CA MET A 1 17.68 -22.53 -0.31
C MET A 1 17.06 -22.09 -1.61
N ASP A 2 15.77 -22.39 -1.80
CA ASP A 2 15.16 -22.51 -3.12
C ASP A 2 14.74 -21.14 -3.65
N THR A 3 15.63 -20.51 -4.42
CA THR A 3 15.44 -19.21 -5.08
C THR A 3 14.17 -19.14 -5.95
N GLN A 4 13.71 -20.27 -6.49
CA GLN A 4 12.42 -20.36 -7.19
C GLN A 4 11.22 -20.04 -6.30
N SER A 5 11.25 -20.44 -5.02
CA SER A 5 10.14 -20.21 -4.10
C SER A 5 10.03 -18.73 -3.72
N GLU A 6 11.15 -18.03 -3.53
CA GLU A 6 11.19 -16.60 -3.17
C GLU A 6 10.72 -15.71 -4.32
N ALA A 7 11.21 -15.96 -5.54
CA ALA A 7 10.79 -15.23 -6.73
C ALA A 7 9.28 -15.41 -6.99
N TYR A 8 8.77 -16.63 -6.79
CA TYR A 8 7.34 -16.93 -6.91
C TYR A 8 6.50 -16.19 -5.85
N GLN A 9 6.91 -16.19 -4.59
CA GLN A 9 6.19 -15.48 -3.52
C GLN A 9 6.17 -13.96 -3.77
N LYS A 10 7.29 -13.40 -4.23
CA LYS A 10 7.37 -11.98 -4.60
C LYS A 10 6.40 -11.65 -5.73
N ALA A 11 6.40 -12.43 -6.81
CA ALA A 11 5.47 -12.25 -7.93
C ALA A 11 4.00 -12.38 -7.48
N LYS A 12 3.68 -13.36 -6.63
CA LYS A 12 2.33 -13.56 -6.08
C LYS A 12 1.87 -12.37 -5.24
N LYS A 13 2.75 -11.82 -4.39
CA LYS A 13 2.47 -10.63 -3.59
C LYS A 13 2.18 -9.42 -4.49
N ARG A 14 3.00 -9.20 -5.52
CA ARG A 14 2.78 -8.11 -6.49
C ARG A 14 1.42 -8.20 -7.18
N VAL A 15 1.02 -9.40 -7.62
CA VAL A 15 -0.30 -9.60 -8.24
C VAL A 15 -1.43 -9.32 -7.24
N LYS A 16 -1.27 -9.71 -5.97
CA LYS A 16 -2.24 -9.42 -4.92
C LYS A 16 -2.38 -7.91 -4.69
N ASP A 17 -1.27 -7.20 -4.53
CA ASP A 17 -1.25 -5.75 -4.29
C ASP A 17 -1.91 -4.98 -5.46
N ILE A 18 -1.66 -5.40 -6.70
CA ILE A 18 -2.31 -4.83 -7.89
C ILE A 18 -3.83 -5.07 -7.85
N LYS A 19 -4.29 -6.27 -7.50
CA LYS A 19 -5.73 -6.57 -7.39
C LYS A 19 -6.40 -5.75 -6.31
N GLU A 20 -5.75 -5.60 -5.16
CA GLU A 20 -6.27 -4.79 -4.05
C GLU A 20 -6.38 -3.31 -4.45
N PHE A 21 -5.39 -2.78 -5.18
CA PHE A 21 -5.46 -1.43 -5.73
C PHE A 21 -6.66 -1.22 -6.65
N TRP A 22 -6.87 -2.12 -7.61
CA TRP A 22 -8.01 -2.02 -8.54
C TRP A 22 -9.35 -2.16 -7.83
N SER A 23 -9.44 -3.02 -6.82
CA SER A 23 -10.65 -3.15 -6.01
C SER A 23 -10.95 -1.86 -5.23
N HIS A 24 -9.94 -1.28 -4.57
CA HIS A 24 -10.09 -0.03 -3.85
C HIS A 24 -10.44 1.14 -4.79
N LEU A 25 -9.82 1.20 -5.97
CA LEU A 25 -10.11 2.21 -6.99
C LEU A 25 -11.54 2.09 -7.52
N ALA A 26 -12.02 0.86 -7.77
CA ALA A 26 -13.40 0.62 -8.21
C ALA A 26 -14.42 1.09 -7.16
N TRP A 27 -14.18 0.76 -5.89
CA TRP A 27 -15.02 1.26 -4.78
C TRP A 27 -14.97 2.78 -4.67
N TYR A 28 -13.79 3.38 -4.77
CA TYR A 28 -13.64 4.84 -4.76
C TYR A 28 -14.47 5.51 -5.85
N ILE A 29 -14.39 5.03 -7.10
CA ILE A 29 -15.17 5.56 -8.22
C ILE A 29 -16.67 5.36 -7.98
N GLY A 30 -17.08 4.18 -7.52
CA GLY A 30 -18.49 3.88 -7.21
C GLY A 30 -19.07 4.79 -6.13
N ILE A 31 -18.32 5.03 -5.05
CA ILE A 31 -18.70 5.97 -3.99
C ILE A 31 -18.73 7.40 -4.53
N CYS A 32 -17.77 7.80 -5.36
CA CYS A 32 -17.76 9.14 -5.95
C CYS A 32 -19.04 9.41 -6.74
N ILE A 33 -19.42 8.49 -7.63
CA ILE A 33 -20.65 8.57 -8.43
C ILE A 33 -21.89 8.63 -7.53
N LEU A 34 -21.96 7.76 -6.53
CA LEU A 34 -23.08 7.74 -5.57
C LEU A 34 -23.20 9.09 -4.85
N LEU A 35 -22.09 9.62 -4.36
CA LEU A 35 -22.05 10.91 -3.68
C LEU A 35 -22.43 12.06 -4.62
N THR A 36 -21.98 12.04 -5.88
CA THR A 36 -22.38 13.05 -6.87
C THR A 36 -23.89 13.02 -7.10
N ILE A 37 -24.49 11.83 -7.20
CA ILE A 37 -25.95 11.70 -7.38
C ILE A 37 -26.69 12.24 -6.15
N ILE A 38 -26.24 11.89 -4.94
CA ILE A 38 -26.82 12.42 -3.70
C ILE A 38 -26.71 13.94 -3.67
N ASP A 39 -25.54 14.49 -4.00
CA ASP A 39 -25.31 15.92 -4.01
C ASP A 39 -26.21 16.66 -5.02
N LEU A 40 -26.38 16.10 -6.22
CA LEU A 40 -27.29 16.66 -7.24
C LEU A 40 -28.78 16.60 -6.84
N VAL A 41 -29.18 15.58 -6.07
CA VAL A 41 -30.58 15.40 -5.64
C VAL A 41 -30.91 16.19 -4.37
N THR A 42 -29.92 16.42 -3.51
CA THR A 42 -30.11 16.94 -2.15
C THR A 42 -29.45 18.30 -1.92
N GLY A 43 -28.61 18.78 -2.84
CA GLY A 43 -27.68 19.88 -2.60
C GLY A 43 -28.25 21.28 -2.79
N ASP A 44 -28.24 22.07 -1.71
CA ASP A 44 -28.48 23.52 -1.69
C ASP A 44 -27.17 24.35 -1.89
N GLY A 45 -26.16 23.79 -2.56
CA GLY A 45 -24.93 24.51 -2.96
C GLY A 45 -23.70 24.37 -2.06
N ILE A 46 -23.70 23.46 -1.08
CA ILE A 46 -22.48 23.05 -0.37
C ILE A 46 -22.01 21.71 -0.94
N ASP A 47 -20.99 21.80 -1.78
CA ASP A 47 -20.28 20.72 -2.48
C ASP A 47 -19.47 19.81 -1.51
N TRP A 48 -20.08 19.34 -0.42
CA TRP A 48 -19.40 18.55 0.63
C TRP A 48 -18.77 17.26 0.09
N ALA A 49 -19.31 16.73 -1.00
CA ALA A 49 -18.78 15.56 -1.70
C ALA A 49 -17.34 15.79 -2.22
N TYR A 50 -16.96 17.03 -2.56
CA TYR A 50 -15.60 17.35 -2.99
C TYR A 50 -14.55 17.07 -1.92
N PHE A 51 -14.87 17.30 -0.65
CA PHE A 51 -13.93 16.99 0.43
C PHE A 51 -13.67 15.48 0.49
N VAL A 52 -14.71 14.67 0.29
CA VAL A 52 -14.57 13.21 0.26
C VAL A 52 -13.66 12.81 -0.90
N TYR A 53 -13.88 13.35 -2.10
CA TYR A 53 -13.04 13.09 -3.27
C TYR A 53 -11.58 13.47 -3.02
N PHE A 54 -11.35 14.65 -2.44
CA PHE A 54 -10.00 15.17 -2.21
C PHE A 54 -9.22 14.31 -1.20
N PHE A 55 -9.80 14.05 -0.03
CA PHE A 55 -9.10 13.29 1.02
C PHE A 55 -8.94 11.81 0.65
N TRP A 56 -9.94 11.17 0.06
CA TRP A 56 -9.81 9.79 -0.40
C TRP A 56 -8.91 9.66 -1.63
N GLY A 57 -8.93 10.65 -2.53
CA GLY A 57 -8.06 10.71 -3.70
C GLY A 57 -6.59 10.67 -3.32
N ILE A 58 -6.18 11.36 -2.24
CA ILE A 58 -4.82 11.28 -1.70
C ILE A 58 -4.47 9.84 -1.30
N GLY A 59 -5.38 9.13 -0.64
CA GLY A 59 -5.19 7.73 -0.25
C GLY A 59 -5.02 6.79 -1.46
N VAL A 60 -5.83 6.98 -2.51
CA VAL A 60 -5.72 6.23 -3.76
C VAL A 60 -4.38 6.50 -4.45
N VAL A 61 -3.94 7.76 -4.52
CA VAL A 61 -2.65 8.14 -5.12
C VAL A 61 -1.49 7.56 -4.32
N ALA A 62 -1.55 7.60 -2.98
CA ALA A 62 -0.54 6.99 -2.12
C ALA A 62 -0.47 5.46 -2.31
N HIS A 63 -1.62 4.79 -2.44
CA HIS A 63 -1.67 3.35 -2.71
C HIS A 63 -1.12 3.02 -4.11
N ALA A 64 -1.47 3.82 -5.12
CA ALA A 64 -0.89 3.70 -6.47
C ALA A 64 0.64 3.85 -6.45
N TYR A 65 1.15 4.82 -5.70
CA TYR A 65 2.59 5.02 -5.55
C TYR A 65 3.26 3.83 -4.85
N ASN A 66 2.63 3.22 -3.85
CA ASN A 66 3.17 2.03 -3.20
C ASN A 66 3.18 0.81 -4.14
N VAL A 67 2.11 0.61 -4.91
CA VAL A 67 2.00 -0.54 -5.84
C VAL A 67 2.87 -0.36 -7.08
N TYR A 68 2.93 0.82 -7.69
CA TYR A 68 3.64 1.03 -8.96
C TYR A 68 4.96 1.79 -8.82
N GLY A 69 5.06 2.67 -7.83
CA GLY A 69 6.21 3.54 -7.61
C GLY A 69 7.33 2.92 -6.78
N ALA A 70 7.03 2.04 -5.83
CA ALA A 70 8.04 1.46 -4.93
C ALA A 70 9.20 0.77 -5.70
N GLU A 71 8.90 -0.06 -6.70
CA GLU A 71 9.93 -0.72 -7.53
C GLU A 71 10.61 0.25 -8.52
N ARG A 72 9.91 1.30 -8.97
CA ARG A 72 10.41 2.21 -10.02
C ARG A 72 11.31 3.33 -9.45
N PHE A 73 11.01 3.83 -8.26
CA PHE A 73 11.70 4.98 -7.65
C PHE A 73 12.77 4.59 -6.64
N PHE A 74 12.58 3.51 -5.87
CA PHE A 74 13.53 3.15 -4.80
C PHE A 74 14.62 2.15 -5.23
N GLY A 75 14.44 1.46 -6.35
CA GLY A 75 15.43 0.53 -6.90
C GLY A 75 15.65 -0.72 -6.04
N LYS A 76 16.37 -1.72 -6.60
CA LYS A 76 16.62 -3.00 -5.92
C LYS A 76 17.40 -2.84 -4.62
N ASP A 77 18.34 -1.88 -4.56
CA ASP A 77 19.19 -1.65 -3.39
C ASP A 77 18.40 -1.20 -2.15
N TRP A 78 17.38 -0.35 -2.33
CA TRP A 78 16.51 0.03 -1.22
C TRP A 78 15.65 -1.14 -0.76
N GLU A 79 15.17 -1.96 -1.70
CA GLU A 79 14.37 -3.14 -1.42
C GLU A 79 15.17 -4.16 -0.58
N GLU A 80 16.41 -4.44 -0.98
CA GLU A 80 17.35 -5.30 -0.26
C GLU A 80 17.66 -4.77 1.14
N ARG A 81 17.95 -3.48 1.28
CA ARG A 81 18.16 -2.85 2.58
C ARG A 81 16.93 -2.97 3.49
N LYS A 82 15.72 -2.80 2.95
CA LYS A 82 14.50 -2.84 3.75
C LYS A 82 14.16 -4.27 4.19
N ILE A 83 14.42 -5.24 3.34
CA ILE A 83 14.33 -6.66 3.67
C ILE A 83 15.31 -7.03 4.78
N GLN A 84 16.57 -6.57 4.71
CA GLN A 84 17.54 -6.78 5.79
C GLN A 84 17.11 -6.13 7.10
N GLU A 85 16.58 -4.90 7.05
CA GLU A 85 16.04 -4.21 8.23
C GLU A 85 14.89 -4.98 8.89
N LEU A 86 13.94 -5.48 8.10
CA LEU A 86 12.80 -6.25 8.62
C LEU A 86 13.23 -7.61 9.18
N MET A 87 14.12 -8.32 8.49
CA MET A 87 14.70 -9.57 9.01
C MET A 87 15.47 -9.38 10.32
N ALA A 88 16.21 -8.27 10.45
CA ALA A 88 16.90 -7.93 11.69
C ALA A 88 15.93 -7.57 12.82
N LYS A 89 14.75 -7.03 12.49
CA LYS A 89 13.70 -6.66 13.46
C LYS A 89 12.90 -7.87 13.97
N ASP A 90 12.72 -8.87 13.11
CA ASP A 90 12.02 -10.12 13.43
C ASP A 90 12.94 -11.17 14.08
N MET A 91 14.26 -10.96 14.09
CA MET A 91 15.15 -11.77 14.94
C MET A 91 14.98 -11.37 16.41
N PRO A 92 14.58 -12.30 17.30
CA PRO A 92 14.57 -12.02 18.73
C PRO A 92 16.00 -11.69 19.16
N GLU A 93 16.16 -10.55 19.82
CA GLU A 93 17.43 -10.09 20.40
C GLU A 93 18.06 -11.26 21.17
N LYS A 94 19.16 -11.83 20.65
CA LYS A 94 19.84 -12.94 21.33
C LYS A 94 20.22 -12.44 22.73
N PRO A 95 19.75 -13.09 23.82
CA PRO A 95 20.02 -12.62 25.17
C PRO A 95 21.54 -12.57 25.33
N LYS A 96 22.05 -11.37 25.64
CA LYS A 96 23.46 -11.12 25.89
C LYS A 96 23.89 -12.08 26.99
N ARG A 97 24.60 -13.15 26.62
CA ARG A 97 25.20 -14.07 27.57
C ARG A 97 26.29 -13.25 28.27
N LYS A 98 25.97 -12.76 29.48
CA LYS A 98 26.98 -12.23 30.39
C LYS A 98 27.90 -13.40 30.70
N ILE A 99 29.09 -13.37 30.09
CA ILE A 99 30.19 -14.22 30.53
C ILE A 99 30.80 -13.40 31.66
N ASP A 100 30.27 -13.61 32.86
CA ASP A 100 30.88 -13.10 34.08
C ASP A 100 32.08 -14.02 34.36
N ALA A 101 33.26 -13.38 34.42
CA ALA A 101 34.57 -13.98 34.61
C ALA A 101 34.82 -14.40 36.06
#